data_AF-A0A6L7X5U9-F1
#
_entry.id   AF-A0A6L7X5U9-F1
#
_cell.length_a   1.000
_cell.length_b   1.000
_cell.length_c   1.000
_cell.angle_alpha   90.00
_cell.angle_beta   90.00
_cell.angle_gamma   90.00
#
_symmetry.space_group_name_H-M   'P 1'
#
loop_
_entity.id
_entity.type
_entity.pdbx_description
1 polymer ?
#
loop_
_entity_poly.entity_id
_entity_poly.type
_entity_poly.pdbx_seq_one_letter_code
_entity_poly.pdbx_strand_id
1 'polypeptide(L)'
;MRRAPGRRRPVRSLRLRRTSGDRAHLEAGQLMTTESPTPELSYEKPLPPVLELTKPFWDGCREGVLQIQYCNICDLPWFPPAEACPRCLQDDWEWRPISGHGTVWSWIRMWQKYFPGWSPDEYPYTVALIKLEEGPYMYSTLVGIEEQDVSCDLAVEVDFRKVDEEITLPVFRPAST
;
A
#
# COMPACT_ATOMS: atom_id res chain seq x y z
N MET A 1 37.13 -45.39 13.18
CA MET A 1 36.31 -46.01 12.11
C MET A 1 36.23 -45.04 10.93
N ARG A 2 36.87 -45.35 9.79
CA ARG A 2 36.87 -44.50 8.57
C ARG A 2 35.81 -45.04 7.59
N ARG A 3 34.86 -44.21 7.14
CA ARG A 3 33.84 -44.57 6.12
C ARG A 3 34.44 -44.51 4.71
N ALA A 4 34.14 -45.51 3.88
CA ALA A 4 34.55 -45.58 2.47
C ALA A 4 33.72 -44.64 1.57
N PRO A 5 34.28 -44.11 0.46
CA PRO A 5 33.56 -43.21 -0.43
C PRO A 5 32.73 -43.97 -1.49
N GLY A 6 31.46 -43.59 -1.62
CA GLY A 6 30.51 -44.17 -2.58
C GLY A 6 30.75 -43.73 -4.03
N ARG A 7 30.63 -44.67 -4.97
CA ARG A 7 30.78 -44.45 -6.42
C ARG A 7 29.62 -43.61 -6.99
N ARG A 8 29.94 -42.57 -7.76
CA ARG A 8 28.96 -41.77 -8.54
C ARG A 8 28.55 -42.52 -9.82
N ARG A 9 27.24 -42.53 -10.12
CA ARG A 9 26.66 -43.05 -11.37
C ARG A 9 26.66 -41.96 -12.46
N PRO A 10 26.85 -42.31 -13.76
CA PRO A 10 26.83 -41.33 -14.83
C PRO A 10 25.38 -41.03 -15.27
N VAL A 11 25.11 -39.77 -15.58
CA VAL A 11 23.81 -39.30 -16.11
C VAL A 11 23.87 -39.30 -17.63
N ARG A 12 22.88 -39.94 -18.26
CA ARG A 12 22.79 -40.13 -19.71
C ARG A 12 22.06 -38.92 -20.32
N SER A 13 22.74 -38.19 -21.20
CA SER A 13 22.17 -37.02 -21.90
C SER A 13 21.13 -37.44 -22.95
N LEU A 14 19.88 -37.00 -22.81
CA LEU A 14 18.88 -37.12 -23.87
C LEU A 14 18.98 -35.91 -24.83
N ARG A 15 19.19 -36.19 -26.12
CA ARG A 15 19.06 -35.21 -27.20
C ARG A 15 17.59 -35.21 -27.67
N LEU A 16 16.92 -34.06 -27.58
CA LEU A 16 15.62 -33.87 -28.22
C LEU A 16 15.82 -33.54 -29.71
N ARG A 17 15.10 -34.27 -30.56
CA ARG A 17 14.99 -34.01 -32.00
C ARG A 17 14.00 -32.86 -32.23
N ARG A 18 14.41 -31.88 -33.03
CA ARG A 18 13.51 -30.89 -33.63
C ARG A 18 12.79 -31.53 -34.82
N THR A 19 11.49 -31.33 -34.93
CA THR A 19 10.75 -31.52 -36.19
C THR A 19 10.17 -30.19 -36.62
N SER A 20 10.41 -29.89 -37.89
CA SER A 20 10.01 -28.69 -38.61
C SER A 20 8.58 -28.79 -39.12
N GLY A 21 7.88 -27.65 -39.08
CA GLY A 21 6.89 -27.22 -40.07
C GLY A 21 5.53 -27.91 -40.05
N ASP A 22 4.44 -27.13 -39.96
CA ASP A 22 3.81 -26.69 -41.20
C ASP A 22 2.68 -25.67 -41.00
N ARG A 23 2.75 -24.65 -41.87
CA ARG A 23 1.66 -23.97 -42.59
C ARG A 23 0.65 -23.13 -41.82
N ALA A 24 0.94 -21.83 -41.83
CA ALA A 24 0.00 -20.75 -41.60
C ALA A 24 -1.08 -20.71 -42.70
N HIS A 25 -2.35 -20.65 -42.27
CA HIS A 25 -3.47 -20.15 -43.07
C HIS A 25 -3.80 -18.74 -42.56
N LEU A 26 -3.78 -17.79 -43.48
CA LEU A 26 -4.22 -16.40 -43.31
C LEU A 26 -5.74 -16.33 -43.50
N GLU A 27 -6.49 -15.84 -42.51
CA GLU A 27 -7.85 -15.33 -42.73
C GLU A 27 -8.10 -14.00 -42.01
N ALA A 28 -8.49 -13.02 -42.83
CA ALA A 28 -9.45 -11.94 -42.64
C ALA A 28 -9.48 -11.15 -41.30
N GLY A 29 -8.85 -9.97 -41.34
CA GLY A 29 -9.49 -8.67 -41.09
C GLY A 29 -10.49 -8.55 -39.94
N GLN A 30 -9.99 -8.46 -38.70
CA GLN A 30 -10.75 -7.91 -37.58
C GLN A 30 -10.51 -6.39 -37.52
N LEU A 31 -11.58 -5.60 -37.63
CA LEU A 31 -11.56 -4.17 -37.32
C LEU A 31 -11.02 -3.98 -35.89
N MET A 32 -9.89 -3.27 -35.79
CA MET A 32 -9.30 -2.85 -34.51
C MET A 32 -10.19 -1.76 -33.91
N THR A 33 -11.12 -2.13 -33.05
CA THR A 33 -11.64 -1.22 -32.03
C THR A 33 -10.51 -0.98 -31.04
N THR A 34 -9.83 0.15 -31.15
CA THR A 34 -8.81 0.59 -30.20
C THR A 34 -9.47 1.11 -28.93
N GLU A 35 -10.13 0.23 -28.19
CA GLU A 35 -10.36 0.46 -26.77
C GLU A 35 -9.28 -0.33 -26.05
N SER A 36 -8.17 0.35 -25.76
CA SER A 36 -7.16 -0.16 -24.85
C SER A 36 -7.86 -0.47 -23.53
N PRO A 37 -7.85 -1.72 -23.04
CA PRO A 37 -8.45 -2.03 -21.76
C PRO A 37 -7.73 -1.19 -20.70
N THR A 38 -8.48 -0.33 -19.99
CA THR A 38 -8.03 0.27 -18.75
C THR A 38 -7.56 -0.88 -17.87
N PRO A 39 -6.30 -0.90 -17.38
CA PRO A 39 -5.84 -2.01 -16.57
C PRO A 39 -6.78 -2.10 -15.37
N GLU A 40 -7.55 -3.19 -15.30
CA GLU A 40 -8.38 -3.46 -14.14
C GLU A 40 -7.44 -3.50 -12.94
N LEU A 41 -7.63 -2.59 -11.99
CA LEU A 41 -6.85 -2.51 -10.77
C LEU A 41 -7.14 -3.77 -9.95
N SER A 42 -6.37 -4.85 -10.16
CA SER A 42 -6.51 -6.07 -9.37
C SER A 42 -5.77 -5.91 -8.04
N TYR A 43 -6.46 -5.41 -7.02
CA TYR A 43 -5.93 -5.30 -5.66
C TYR A 43 -6.31 -6.55 -4.84
N GLU A 44 -5.36 -7.48 -4.67
CA GLU A 44 -5.61 -8.77 -4.00
C GLU A 44 -5.30 -8.76 -2.48
N LYS A 45 -4.87 -7.62 -1.94
CA LYS A 45 -4.58 -7.44 -0.50
C LYS A 45 -5.88 -7.10 0.26
N PRO A 46 -6.00 -7.45 1.55
CA PRO A 46 -7.17 -7.07 2.34
C PRO A 46 -7.42 -5.57 2.31
N LEU A 47 -8.69 -5.21 2.12
CA LEU A 47 -9.14 -3.83 2.17
C LEU A 47 -9.77 -3.53 3.53
N PRO A 48 -9.63 -2.29 4.02
CA PRO A 48 -10.31 -1.88 5.23
C PRO A 48 -11.84 -1.85 5.00
N PRO A 49 -12.65 -2.23 5.99
CA PRO A 49 -14.09 -2.06 5.89
C PRO A 49 -14.46 -0.56 5.91
N VAL A 50 -15.35 -0.15 5.00
CA VAL A 50 -16.01 1.16 5.07
C VAL A 50 -17.22 1.03 5.98
N LEU A 51 -17.19 1.77 7.09
CA LEU A 51 -18.28 1.85 8.07
C LEU A 51 -18.83 3.27 8.03
N GLU A 52 -20.06 3.49 8.50
CA GLU A 52 -20.64 4.84 8.57
C GLU A 52 -19.73 5.84 9.31
N LEU A 53 -19.12 5.39 10.42
CA LEU A 53 -18.17 6.20 11.18
C LEU A 53 -16.92 6.59 10.37
N THR A 54 -16.39 5.68 9.55
CA THR A 54 -15.13 5.88 8.82
C THR A 54 -15.35 6.40 7.39
N LYS A 55 -16.60 6.48 6.94
CA LYS A 55 -16.95 6.94 5.60
C LYS A 55 -16.36 8.32 5.27
N PRO A 56 -16.44 9.36 6.13
CA PRO A 56 -15.81 10.64 5.83
C PRO A 56 -14.29 10.51 5.60
N PHE A 57 -13.58 9.72 6.41
CA PHE A 57 -12.15 9.48 6.19
C PHE A 57 -11.85 8.91 4.79
N TRP A 58 -12.59 7.88 4.37
CA TRP A 58 -12.39 7.25 3.07
C TRP A 58 -12.81 8.14 1.91
N ASP A 59 -13.90 8.90 2.06
CA ASP A 59 -14.34 9.90 1.09
C ASP A 59 -13.27 10.98 0.88
N GLY A 60 -12.72 11.51 1.98
CA GLY A 60 -11.61 12.46 1.93
C GLY A 60 -10.38 11.88 1.23
N CYS A 61 -10.00 10.64 1.54
CA CYS A 61 -8.86 10.00 0.90
C CYS A 61 -9.07 9.86 -0.62
N ARG A 62 -10.29 9.56 -1.09
CA ARG A 62 -10.60 9.53 -2.54
C ARG A 62 -10.50 10.91 -3.20
N GLU A 63 -10.80 11.96 -2.44
CA GLU A 63 -10.70 13.36 -2.88
C GLU A 63 -9.28 13.94 -2.75
N GLY A 64 -8.32 13.14 -2.26
CA GLY A 64 -6.95 13.60 -2.02
C GLY A 64 -6.81 14.52 -0.81
N VAL A 65 -7.71 14.39 0.16
CA VAL A 65 -7.75 15.20 1.39
C VAL A 65 -7.67 14.28 2.62
N LEU A 66 -6.63 14.44 3.43
CA LEU A 66 -6.57 13.75 4.71
C LEU A 66 -7.41 14.53 5.73
N GLN A 67 -8.31 13.83 6.42
CA GLN A 67 -9.14 14.42 7.47
C GLN A 67 -9.18 13.55 8.72
N ILE A 68 -9.34 14.18 9.87
CA ILE A 68 -9.46 13.52 11.18
C ILE A 68 -10.58 14.16 11.99
N GLN A 69 -10.98 13.51 13.08
CA GLN A 69 -12.00 14.04 13.98
C GLN A 69 -11.41 15.08 14.95
N TYR A 70 -12.19 16.13 15.20
CA TYR A 70 -11.93 17.17 16.20
C TYR A 70 -13.14 17.32 17.11
N CYS A 71 -12.89 17.45 18.41
CA CYS A 71 -13.95 17.63 19.39
C CYS A 71 -14.39 19.09 19.43
N ASN A 72 -15.69 19.37 19.32
CA ASN A 72 -16.21 20.73 19.37
C ASN A 72 -16.24 21.33 20.79
N ILE A 73 -15.96 20.50 21.81
CA ILE A 73 -16.02 20.89 23.22
C ILE A 73 -14.63 21.15 23.81
N CYS A 74 -13.64 20.33 23.47
CA CYS A 74 -12.28 20.42 24.02
C CYS A 74 -11.18 20.57 22.98
N ASP A 75 -11.56 20.77 21.72
CA ASP A 75 -10.66 21.00 20.57
C ASP A 75 -9.62 19.91 20.33
N LEU A 76 -9.78 18.72 20.92
CA LEU A 76 -8.84 17.63 20.72
C LEU A 76 -8.98 17.05 19.30
N PRO A 77 -7.89 17.03 18.50
CA PRO A 77 -7.79 16.13 17.35
C PRO A 77 -7.46 14.70 17.77
N TRP A 78 -8.02 13.70 17.10
CA TRP A 78 -7.60 12.32 17.31
C TRP A 78 -7.69 11.44 16.06
N PHE A 79 -6.92 10.35 16.13
CA PHE A 79 -6.94 9.24 15.19
C PHE A 79 -6.49 7.98 15.94
N PRO A 80 -7.00 6.77 15.65
CA PRO A 80 -8.05 6.43 14.67
C PRO A 80 -9.44 6.97 15.02
N PRO A 81 -10.41 6.93 14.08
CA PRO A 81 -11.76 7.44 14.32
C PRO A 81 -12.50 6.69 15.44
N ALA A 82 -13.30 7.41 16.22
CA ALA A 82 -14.08 6.90 17.35
C ALA A 82 -15.44 7.62 17.47
N GLU A 83 -16.43 6.97 18.08
CA GLU A 83 -17.79 7.53 18.23
C GLU A 83 -17.87 8.70 19.23
N ALA A 84 -16.91 8.81 20.15
CA ALA A 84 -16.83 9.88 21.13
C ALA A 84 -15.39 10.35 21.33
N CYS A 85 -15.23 11.60 21.78
CA CYS A 85 -13.92 12.17 22.05
C CYS A 85 -13.19 11.35 23.14
N PRO A 86 -11.95 10.87 22.88
CA PRO A 86 -11.22 10.03 23.83
C PRO A 86 -10.77 10.77 25.10
N ARG A 87 -10.94 12.10 25.18
CA ARG A 87 -10.56 12.91 26.34
C ARG A 87 -11.75 13.32 27.20
N CYS A 88 -12.78 13.93 26.60
CA CYS A 88 -13.94 14.44 27.35
C CYS A 88 -15.19 13.56 27.23
N LEU A 89 -15.14 12.49 26.42
CA LEU A 89 -16.22 11.51 26.21
C LEU A 89 -17.52 12.07 25.63
N GLN A 90 -17.50 13.31 25.10
CA GLN A 90 -18.63 13.88 24.36
C GLN A 90 -18.68 13.31 22.94
N ASP A 91 -19.89 13.17 22.41
CA ASP A 91 -20.19 12.76 21.02
C ASP A 91 -20.36 13.95 20.06
N ASP A 92 -20.10 15.17 20.54
CA ASP A 92 -20.06 16.39 19.72
C ASP A 92 -18.66 16.62 19.13
N TRP A 93 -18.52 16.24 17.85
CA TRP A 93 -17.30 16.34 17.08
C TRP A 93 -17.59 16.51 15.59
N GLU A 94 -16.57 16.96 14.86
CA GLU A 94 -16.63 17.12 13.41
C GLU A 94 -15.38 16.54 12.73
N TRP A 95 -15.49 16.26 11.44
CA TRP A 95 -14.34 15.93 10.59
C TRP A 95 -13.74 17.21 10.05
N ARG A 96 -12.42 17.39 10.21
CA ARG A 96 -11.69 18.53 9.66
C ARG A 96 -10.57 18.03 8.73
N PRO A 97 -10.38 18.66 7.56
CA PRO A 97 -9.19 18.44 6.75
C PRO A 97 -7.96 18.91 7.52
N ILE A 98 -6.86 18.19 7.33
CA ILE A 98 -5.56 18.48 7.96
C ILE A 98 -4.49 18.72 6.90
N SER A 99 -3.35 19.25 7.34
CA SER A 99 -2.23 19.58 6.46
C SER A 99 -1.71 18.38 5.66
N GLY A 100 -1.87 17.17 6.20
CA GLY A 100 -1.26 15.96 5.66
C GLY A 100 0.24 15.87 5.92
N HIS A 101 0.81 16.79 6.69
CA HIS A 101 2.22 16.82 7.03
C HIS A 101 2.48 16.10 8.36
N GLY A 102 3.69 15.57 8.52
CA GLY A 102 4.11 14.97 9.77
C GLY A 102 5.59 14.59 9.78
N THR A 103 5.98 13.90 10.83
CA THR A 103 7.32 13.33 10.97
C THR A 103 7.28 11.84 11.27
N VAL A 104 8.26 11.10 10.77
CA VAL A 104 8.42 9.68 11.11
C VAL A 104 8.80 9.57 12.59
N TRP A 105 7.89 9.06 13.41
CA TRP A 105 8.17 8.82 14.83
C TRP A 105 8.93 7.51 15.04
N SER A 106 8.50 6.45 14.37
CA SER A 106 9.12 5.12 14.39
C SER A 106 8.76 4.37 13.11
N TRP A 107 9.56 3.39 12.72
CA TRP A 107 9.32 2.62 11.49
C TRP A 107 9.89 1.20 11.59
N ILE A 108 9.35 0.32 10.75
CA ILE A 108 9.83 -1.05 10.56
C ILE A 108 9.84 -1.39 9.07
N ARG A 109 10.80 -2.21 8.67
CA ARG A 109 10.84 -2.82 7.33
C ARG A 109 10.19 -4.19 7.37
N MET A 110 9.16 -4.38 6.55
CA MET A 110 8.41 -5.63 6.48
C MET A 110 8.96 -6.54 5.38
N TRP A 111 9.65 -7.60 5.82
CA TRP A 111 10.23 -8.67 4.99
C TRP A 111 9.40 -9.95 5.00
N GLN A 112 8.13 -9.89 5.37
CA GLN A 112 7.26 -11.06 5.37
C GLN A 112 6.02 -10.77 4.54
N LYS A 113 5.71 -11.66 3.61
CA LYS A 113 4.50 -11.61 2.79
C LYS A 113 3.39 -12.39 3.50
N TYR A 114 2.44 -11.68 4.12
CA TYR A 114 1.32 -12.31 4.83
C TYR A 114 0.11 -12.60 3.93
N PHE A 115 0.03 -11.97 2.76
CA PHE A 115 -1.11 -12.06 1.85
C PHE A 115 -0.62 -12.32 0.42
N PRO A 116 -1.46 -12.88 -0.47
CA PRO A 116 -1.23 -12.81 -1.92
C PRO A 116 -1.30 -11.34 -2.40
N GLY A 117 -0.90 -11.06 -3.65
CA GLY A 117 -1.00 -9.72 -4.22
C GLY A 117 0.17 -8.76 -3.98
N TRP A 118 1.31 -9.22 -3.46
CA TRP A 118 2.54 -8.39 -3.42
C TRP A 118 3.24 -8.41 -4.78
N SER A 119 3.36 -7.26 -5.42
CA SER A 119 4.26 -7.12 -6.57
C SER A 119 5.74 -7.15 -6.11
N PRO A 120 6.69 -7.54 -6.99
CA PRO A 120 8.11 -7.47 -6.68
C PRO A 120 8.61 -6.05 -6.39
N ASP A 121 7.93 -5.03 -6.91
CA ASP A 121 8.23 -3.60 -6.75
C ASP A 121 7.64 -3.01 -5.45
N GLU A 122 6.57 -3.58 -4.89
CA GLU A 122 5.97 -3.15 -3.63
C GLU A 122 6.64 -3.77 -2.38
N TYR A 123 7.60 -4.68 -2.55
CA TYR A 123 8.14 -5.49 -1.46
C TYR A 123 9.69 -5.58 -1.49
N PRO A 124 10.38 -5.48 -0.35
CA PRO A 124 9.87 -5.18 0.99
C PRO A 124 9.32 -3.75 1.10
N TYR A 125 8.44 -3.52 2.07
CA TYR A 125 7.79 -2.22 2.30
C TYR A 125 8.08 -1.70 3.70
N THR A 126 8.02 -0.37 3.85
CA THR A 126 8.25 0.29 5.14
C THR A 126 6.92 0.73 5.73
N VAL A 127 6.64 0.29 6.95
CA VAL A 127 5.51 0.78 7.75
C VAL A 127 6.06 1.76 8.77
N ALA A 128 5.45 2.93 8.86
CA ALA A 128 5.84 3.97 9.80
C ALA A 128 4.66 4.38 10.68
N LEU A 129 5.00 4.74 11.92
CA LEU A 129 4.15 5.53 12.78
C LEU A 129 4.51 7.00 12.53
N ILE A 130 3.59 7.74 11.92
CA ILE A 130 3.75 9.15 11.61
C ILE A 130 3.13 9.98 12.73
N LYS A 131 3.89 10.95 13.25
CA LYS A 131 3.34 12.00 14.11
C LYS A 131 2.86 13.13 13.21
N LEU A 132 1.54 13.30 13.10
CA LEU A 132 0.95 14.38 12.31
C LEU A 132 1.21 15.73 12.98
N GLU A 133 1.30 16.80 12.20
CA GLU A 133 1.50 18.16 12.73
C GLU A 133 0.38 18.59 13.69
N GLU A 134 -0.84 18.11 13.44
CA GLU A 134 -2.01 18.37 14.29
C GLU A 134 -1.95 17.60 15.62
N GLY A 135 -1.01 16.67 15.79
CA GLY A 135 -0.73 16.00 17.05
C GLY A 135 -0.94 14.48 17.09
N PRO A 136 -1.99 13.87 16.51
CA PRO A 136 -2.19 12.44 16.62
C PRO A 136 -1.19 11.63 15.79
N TYR A 137 -1.09 10.34 16.11
CA TYR A 137 -0.25 9.41 15.37
C TYR A 137 -1.06 8.58 14.38
N MET A 138 -0.48 8.30 13.22
CA MET A 138 -1.08 7.48 12.16
C MET A 138 -0.10 6.41 11.69
N TYR A 139 -0.56 5.16 11.63
CA TYR A 139 0.17 4.11 10.93
C TYR A 139 -0.05 4.23 9.44
N SER A 140 1.02 4.23 8.65
CA SER A 140 0.93 4.22 7.19
C SER A 140 2.18 3.61 6.55
N THR A 141 2.15 3.43 5.23
CA THR A 141 3.27 2.96 4.43
C THR A 141 4.09 4.16 3.96
N LEU A 142 5.41 4.10 4.12
CA LEU A 142 6.33 5.05 3.48
C LEU A 142 6.64 4.59 2.05
N VAL A 143 6.48 5.52 1.10
CA VAL A 143 6.71 5.30 -0.34
C VAL A 143 7.68 6.34 -0.88
N GLY A 144 8.27 6.07 -2.05
CA GLY A 144 9.18 7.00 -2.72
C GLY A 144 10.48 7.27 -1.97
N ILE A 145 10.90 6.36 -1.09
CA ILE A 145 12.13 6.47 -0.31
C ILE A 145 12.81 5.11 -0.18
N GLU A 146 14.14 5.09 -0.27
CA GLU A 146 14.96 3.91 -0.05
C GLU A 146 15.15 3.65 1.46
N GLU A 147 15.34 2.39 1.84
CA GLU A 147 15.39 1.97 3.25
C GLU A 147 16.49 2.69 4.05
N GLN A 148 17.67 2.88 3.46
CA GLN A 148 18.80 3.54 4.11
C GLN A 148 18.55 5.02 4.43
N ASP A 149 17.57 5.65 3.77
CA ASP A 149 17.26 7.06 3.91
C ASP A 149 16.13 7.30 4.92
N VAL A 150 15.49 6.24 5.42
CA VAL A 150 14.44 6.34 6.43
C VAL A 150 15.05 6.54 7.82
N SER A 151 14.74 7.65 8.47
CA SER A 151 15.12 7.93 9.85
C SER A 151 13.91 8.40 10.67
N CYS A 152 14.00 8.30 12.00
CA CYS A 152 13.13 9.09 12.86
C CYS A 152 13.33 10.58 12.56
N ASP A 153 12.28 11.36 12.81
CA ASP A 153 12.19 12.80 12.54
C ASP A 153 12.24 13.21 11.06
N LEU A 154 12.28 12.25 10.13
CA LEU A 154 12.13 12.53 8.70
C LEU A 154 10.79 13.22 8.44
N ALA A 155 10.82 14.39 7.82
CA ALA A 155 9.64 15.12 7.39
C ALA A 155 8.95 14.41 6.22
N VAL A 156 7.65 14.21 6.35
CA VAL A 156 6.82 13.51 5.37
C VAL A 156 5.54 14.27 5.09
N GLU A 157 4.99 14.05 3.91
CA GLU A 157 3.69 14.54 3.49
C GLU A 157 2.85 13.38 2.95
N VAL A 158 1.54 13.48 3.13
CA VAL A 158 0.57 12.48 2.67
C VAL A 158 0.54 12.44 1.13
N ASP A 159 0.42 11.23 0.61
CA ASP A 159 0.11 10.95 -0.78
C ASP A 159 -1.01 9.90 -0.82
N PHE A 160 -1.66 9.75 -1.96
CA PHE A 160 -2.90 8.97 -2.08
C PHE A 160 -2.77 7.89 -3.13
N ARG A 161 -2.84 6.63 -2.70
CA ARG A 161 -2.80 5.48 -3.60
C ARG A 161 -4.19 4.90 -3.80
N LYS A 162 -4.78 5.15 -4.97
CA LYS A 162 -6.01 4.49 -5.39
C LYS A 162 -5.77 2.98 -5.52
N VAL A 163 -6.54 2.17 -4.80
CA VAL A 163 -6.45 0.71 -4.85
C VAL A 163 -7.63 0.09 -5.58
N ASP A 164 -8.82 0.69 -5.49
CA ASP A 164 -9.98 0.37 -6.30
C ASP A 164 -10.87 1.63 -6.47
N GLU A 165 -12.15 1.46 -6.84
CA GLU A 165 -13.10 2.56 -7.01
C GLU A 165 -13.56 3.21 -5.70
N GLU A 166 -13.58 2.46 -4.59
CA GLU A 166 -14.14 2.89 -3.30
C GLU A 166 -13.06 3.32 -2.30
N ILE A 167 -11.88 2.69 -2.37
CA ILE A 167 -10.78 2.86 -1.43
C ILE A 167 -9.60 3.54 -2.12
N THR A 168 -9.17 4.62 -1.49
CA THR A 168 -7.87 5.24 -1.71
C THR A 168 -7.13 5.23 -0.38
N LEU A 169 -5.93 4.66 -0.36
CA LEU A 169 -5.13 4.54 0.86
C LEU A 169 -4.24 5.78 1.02
N PRO A 170 -4.23 6.42 2.20
CA PRO A 170 -3.23 7.43 2.51
C PRO A 170 -1.90 6.73 2.78
N VAL A 171 -0.90 7.06 1.96
CA VAL A 171 0.51 6.70 2.13
C VAL A 171 1.30 7.97 2.46
N PHE A 172 2.55 7.84 2.90
CA PHE A 172 3.40 9.00 3.16
C PHE A 172 4.67 8.93 2.34
N ARG A 173 5.11 10.07 1.82
CA ARG A 173 6.38 10.22 1.09
C ARG A 173 7.21 11.32 1.75
N PRO A 174 8.54 11.36 1.52
CA PRO A 174 9.36 12.47 2.00
C PRO A 174 8.78 13.81 1.55
N ALA A 175 8.71 14.77 2.47
CA ALA A 175 8.22 16.10 2.18
C ALA A 175 9.15 16.81 1.19
N SER A 176 8.57 17.46 0.20
CA SER A 176 9.31 18.33 -0.72
C SER A 176 9.89 19.51 0.06
N THR A 177 11.20 19.74 -0.03
CA THR A 177 11.89 20.89 0.60
C THR A 177 11.45 22.22 0.01
#